data_AF-A0AAN6Y1U6-F1
#
_entry.id   AF-A0AAN6Y1U6-F1
#
_cell.length_a   1.000
_cell.length_b   1.000
_cell.length_c   1.000
_cell.angle_alpha   90.00
_cell.angle_beta   90.00
_cell.angle_gamma   90.00
#
_symmetry.space_group_name_H-M   'P 1'
#
loop_
_entity.id
_entity.type
_entity.pdbx_description
1 polymer ?
#
loop_
_entity_poly.entity_id
_entity_poly.type
_entity_poly.pdbx_seq_one_letter_code
_entity_poly.pdbx_strand_id
1 'polypeptide(L)'
;KATGESFIYLKDFGFGQESAAQLVRNVATGEVVIRKVVKNLCYRKNYESPEPFRPVKPKEIEILEKVQTWPDMPGVPRYLSECYSHEYIKVKETRFRGVGPLYRSVGMWRLCNGGSIFDATDFDSNADRDNYATLLPLVGWARYVWQIVGTLHFLGHGNPEGIPLTHRDCHPGNIFIHWNDDDTLLPDFILGDFG
;
A
#
# COMPACT_ATOMS: atom_id res chain seq x y z
N LYS A 1 -0.89 17.64 10.16
CA LYS A 1 -1.50 16.38 9.67
C LYS A 1 -2.45 16.76 8.54
N ALA A 2 -2.16 16.35 7.31
CA ALA A 2 -3.07 16.56 6.19
C ALA A 2 -4.31 15.68 6.40
N THR A 3 -5.51 16.25 6.25
CA THR A 3 -6.78 15.52 6.25
C THR A 3 -7.13 15.14 4.81
N GLY A 4 -7.97 14.12 4.61
CA GLY A 4 -8.41 13.68 3.27
C GLY A 4 -9.04 14.76 2.39
N GLU A 5 -9.45 15.88 2.97
CA GLU A 5 -9.95 17.08 2.28
C GLU A 5 -8.86 17.84 1.52
N SER A 6 -7.57 17.55 1.79
CA SER A 6 -6.42 18.15 1.12
C SER A 6 -6.04 17.42 -0.17
N PHE A 7 -6.79 16.39 -0.58
CA PHE A 7 -6.47 15.56 -1.74
C PHE A 7 -7.57 15.57 -2.80
N ILE A 8 -7.19 15.82 -4.06
CA ILE A 8 -8.09 15.71 -5.21
C ILE A 8 -7.93 14.32 -5.83
N TYR A 9 -9.07 13.68 -6.10
CA TYR A 9 -9.12 12.43 -6.86
C TYR A 9 -8.74 12.67 -8.32
N LEU A 10 -7.84 11.83 -8.84
CA LEU A 10 -7.42 11.88 -10.24
C LEU A 10 -8.06 10.76 -11.05
N LYS A 11 -7.85 9.51 -10.64
CA LYS A 11 -8.38 8.32 -11.31
C LYS A 11 -8.40 7.10 -10.38
N ASP A 12 -9.16 6.08 -10.76
CA ASP A 12 -9.04 4.76 -10.17
C ASP A 12 -7.70 4.16 -10.59
N PHE A 13 -7.04 3.49 -9.64
CA PHE A 13 -5.71 2.93 -9.82
C PHE A 13 -5.73 1.39 -9.73
N GLY A 14 -6.64 0.83 -8.94
CA GLY A 14 -6.82 -0.62 -8.83
C GLY A 14 -7.99 -1.00 -7.94
N PHE A 15 -8.43 -2.26 -8.04
CA PHE A 15 -9.53 -2.80 -7.24
C PHE A 15 -9.12 -4.14 -6.64
N GLY A 16 -9.12 -4.22 -5.30
CA GLY A 16 -8.91 -5.47 -4.56
C GLY A 16 -10.22 -6.02 -4.03
N GLN A 17 -10.19 -7.19 -3.39
CA GLN A 17 -11.37 -7.78 -2.77
C GLN A 17 -11.95 -6.86 -1.68
N GLU A 18 -11.10 -6.31 -0.82
CA GLU A 18 -11.52 -5.55 0.36
C GLU A 18 -11.43 -4.03 0.21
N SER A 19 -10.76 -3.54 -0.82
CA SER A 19 -10.50 -2.11 -0.99
C SER A 19 -10.45 -1.68 -2.45
N ALA A 20 -10.53 -0.37 -2.68
CA ALA A 20 -10.23 0.26 -3.97
C ALA A 20 -9.02 1.19 -3.79
N ALA A 21 -8.07 1.14 -4.73
CA ALA A 21 -6.94 2.03 -4.80
C ALA A 21 -7.21 3.15 -5.79
N GLN A 22 -6.96 4.38 -5.37
CA GLN A 22 -7.25 5.59 -6.15
C GLN A 22 -6.01 6.46 -6.20
N LEU A 23 -5.69 6.99 -7.37
CA LEU A 23 -4.63 7.97 -7.52
C LEU A 23 -5.16 9.34 -7.08
N VAL A 24 -4.49 9.97 -6.13
CA VAL A 24 -4.89 11.27 -5.60
C VAL A 24 -3.70 12.22 -5.55
N ARG A 25 -3.98 13.52 -5.60
CA ARG A 25 -2.96 14.58 -5.52
C ARG A 25 -3.23 15.50 -4.35
N ASN A 26 -2.21 15.74 -3.53
CA ASN A 26 -2.25 16.75 -2.49
C ASN A 26 -2.32 18.14 -3.12
N VAL A 27 -3.33 18.93 -2.76
CA VAL A 27 -3.56 20.26 -3.34
C VAL A 27 -2.48 21.26 -2.93
N ALA A 28 -1.97 21.15 -1.71
CA ALA A 28 -0.99 22.09 -1.16
C ALA A 28 0.43 21.80 -1.63
N THR A 29 0.83 20.53 -1.68
CA THR A 29 2.20 20.13 -2.03
C THR A 29 2.37 19.70 -3.48
N GLY A 30 1.26 19.39 -4.18
CA GLY A 30 1.29 18.81 -5.51
C GLY A 30 1.71 17.33 -5.56
N GLU A 31 2.02 16.73 -4.41
CA GLU A 31 2.45 15.33 -4.27
C GLU A 31 1.34 14.36 -4.70
N VAL A 32 1.72 13.29 -5.41
CA VAL A 32 0.80 12.25 -5.89
C VAL A 32 0.99 10.99 -5.06
N VAL A 33 -0.11 10.46 -4.52
CA VAL A 33 -0.12 9.29 -3.63
C VAL A 33 -1.26 8.33 -3.98
N ILE A 34 -1.19 7.11 -3.45
CA ILE A 34 -2.25 6.12 -3.56
C ILE A 34 -3.17 6.19 -2.34
N ARG A 35 -4.46 6.41 -2.58
CA ARG A 35 -5.52 6.35 -1.56
C ARG A 35 -6.19 4.97 -1.61
N LYS A 36 -5.95 4.13 -0.60
CA LYS A 36 -6.62 2.83 -0.45
C LYS A 36 -7.86 3.00 0.43
N VAL A 37 -9.03 2.79 -0.15
CA VAL A 37 -10.35 2.96 0.50
C VAL A 37 -10.95 1.58 0.76
N VAL A 38 -11.14 1.22 2.03
CA VAL A 38 -11.79 -0.05 2.40
C VAL A 38 -13.26 -0.01 1.99
N LYS A 39 -13.72 -1.10 1.35
CA LYS A 39 -15.10 -1.25 0.85
C LYS A 39 -16.10 -1.39 1.99
N ASN A 40 -15.75 -2.18 3.01
CA ASN A 40 -16.58 -2.42 4.18
C ASN A 40 -16.71 -1.15 5.04
N LEU A 41 -17.95 -0.87 5.45
CA LEU A 41 -18.26 0.26 6.32
C LEU A 41 -18.02 -0.11 7.77
N CYS A 42 -17.33 0.77 8.49
CA CYS A 42 -17.21 0.69 9.94
C CYS A 42 -18.40 1.41 10.58
N TYR A 43 -19.03 0.78 11.56
CA TYR A 43 -20.18 1.31 12.29
C TYR A 43 -19.82 1.59 13.76
N ARG A 44 -20.25 2.75 14.28
CA ARG A 44 -20.18 3.07 15.70
C ARG A 44 -21.31 2.40 16.47
N LYS A 45 -21.02 1.25 17.11
CA LYS A 45 -22.05 0.33 17.64
C LYS A 45 -23.11 0.94 18.56
N ASN A 46 -22.82 2.04 19.26
CA ASN A 46 -23.75 2.67 20.20
C ASN A 46 -23.75 4.20 20.05
N TYR A 47 -24.95 4.78 19.87
CA TYR A 47 -25.21 6.21 19.97
C TYR A 47 -25.14 6.72 21.44
N GLU A 48 -25.29 5.80 22.40
CA GLU A 48 -25.41 6.08 23.84
C GLU A 48 -24.14 5.76 24.66
N SER A 49 -23.13 5.14 24.05
CA SER A 49 -21.89 4.81 24.78
C SER A 49 -20.96 6.02 24.82
N PRO A 50 -20.51 6.45 26.02
CA PRO A 50 -19.52 7.51 26.17
C PRO A 50 -18.11 7.10 25.68
N GLU A 51 -17.90 5.81 25.37
CA GLU A 51 -16.65 5.32 24.81
C GLU A 51 -16.41 5.94 23.41
N PRO A 52 -15.18 6.42 23.13
CA PRO A 52 -14.82 6.89 21.81
C PRO A 52 -15.00 5.75 20.80
N PHE A 53 -15.52 6.07 19.62
CA PHE A 53 -15.57 5.15 18.50
C PHE A 53 -14.17 4.60 18.22
N ARG A 54 -13.96 3.30 18.44
CA ARG A 54 -12.72 2.59 18.09
C ARG A 54 -13.00 1.66 16.91
N PRO A 55 -13.06 2.18 15.67
CA PRO A 55 -13.06 1.30 14.52
C PRO A 55 -11.77 0.46 14.55
N VAL A 56 -11.89 -0.83 14.22
CA VAL A 56 -10.74 -1.71 14.13
C VAL A 56 -9.86 -1.20 12.99
N LYS A 57 -8.59 -0.97 13.28
CA LYS A 57 -7.59 -0.57 12.29
C LYS A 57 -7.41 -1.70 11.27
N PRO A 58 -7.30 -1.41 9.97
CA PRO A 58 -6.98 -2.46 9.00
C PRO A 58 -5.70 -3.18 9.42
N LYS A 59 -5.75 -4.51 9.40
CA LYS A 59 -4.66 -5.37 9.87
C LYS A 59 -3.35 -5.11 9.12
N GLU A 60 -3.44 -4.88 7.81
CA GLU A 60 -2.33 -4.43 6.96
C GLU A 60 -1.57 -3.24 7.56
N ILE A 61 -2.27 -2.19 7.99
CA ILE A 61 -1.65 -0.98 8.53
C ILE A 61 -1.06 -1.26 9.91
N GLU A 62 -1.75 -2.01 10.75
CA GLU A 62 -1.24 -2.43 12.06
C GLU A 62 0.05 -3.25 11.94
N ILE A 63 0.09 -4.20 11.00
CA ILE A 63 1.28 -5.01 10.72
C ILE A 63 2.43 -4.12 10.27
N LEU A 64 2.22 -3.23 9.30
CA LEU A 64 3.29 -2.39 8.77
C LEU A 64 3.83 -1.41 9.81
N GLU A 65 2.96 -0.82 10.63
CA GLU A 65 3.40 0.02 11.76
C GLU A 65 4.22 -0.79 12.76
N LYS A 66 3.81 -2.02 13.09
CA LYS A 66 4.60 -2.91 13.95
C LYS A 66 5.96 -3.20 13.33
N VAL A 67 6.01 -3.52 12.04
CA VAL A 67 7.25 -3.85 11.33
C VAL A 67 8.21 -2.65 11.24
N GLN A 68 7.69 -1.42 11.15
CA GLN A 68 8.51 -0.20 11.20
C GLN A 68 9.26 -0.03 12.53
N THR A 69 8.77 -0.62 13.62
CA THR A 69 9.45 -0.59 14.93
C THR A 69 10.55 -1.63 15.08
N TRP A 70 10.66 -2.57 14.15
CA TRP A 70 11.66 -3.63 14.24
C TRP A 70 13.05 -3.08 13.94
N PRO A 71 14.09 -3.57 14.66
CA PRO A 71 15.45 -3.15 14.40
C PRO A 71 15.87 -3.58 13.00
N ASP A 72 16.68 -2.75 12.35
CA ASP A 72 17.25 -3.11 11.06
C ASP A 72 18.20 -4.32 11.22
N MET A 73 18.16 -5.22 10.24
CA MET A 73 19.07 -6.35 10.17
C MET A 73 20.26 -5.95 9.27
N PRO A 74 21.50 -5.95 9.78
CA PRO A 74 22.67 -5.52 9.01
C PRO A 74 22.79 -6.27 7.68
N GLY A 75 22.84 -5.51 6.57
CA GLY A 75 22.97 -6.07 5.22
C GLY A 75 21.70 -6.74 4.68
N VAL A 76 20.57 -6.70 5.39
CA VAL A 76 19.30 -7.27 4.92
C VAL A 76 18.39 -6.12 4.44
N PRO A 77 17.92 -6.15 3.19
CA PRO A 77 17.05 -5.10 2.67
C PRO A 77 15.64 -5.15 3.29
N ARG A 78 15.01 -3.98 3.42
CA ARG A 78 13.63 -3.78 3.89
C ARG A 78 12.87 -2.85 2.94
N TYR A 79 12.38 -3.39 1.84
CA TYR A 79 11.63 -2.65 0.82
C TYR A 79 10.14 -2.99 0.93
N LEU A 80 9.47 -2.30 1.86
CA LEU A 80 8.06 -2.46 2.15
C LEU A 80 7.27 -1.24 1.71
N SER A 81 6.03 -1.42 1.28
CA SER A 81 5.12 -0.32 0.96
C SER A 81 4.93 0.59 2.18
N GLU A 82 5.02 1.90 1.95
CA GLU A 82 4.91 2.90 3.02
C GLU A 82 3.49 3.49 3.07
N CYS A 83 2.87 3.41 4.25
CA CYS A 83 1.63 4.11 4.56
C CYS A 83 1.97 5.40 5.31
N TYR A 84 1.72 6.55 4.69
CA TYR A 84 2.02 7.87 5.26
C TYR A 84 0.99 8.30 6.30
N SER A 85 -0.27 7.92 6.10
CA SER A 85 -1.35 8.29 7.00
C SER A 85 -2.54 7.36 6.87
N HIS A 86 -3.32 7.29 7.95
CA HIS A 86 -4.55 6.52 8.01
C HIS A 86 -5.61 7.34 8.75
N GLU A 87 -6.83 7.35 8.20
CA GLU A 87 -7.96 8.06 8.78
C GLU A 87 -9.30 7.35 8.52
N TYR A 88 -10.32 7.76 9.26
CA TYR A 88 -11.69 7.30 9.08
C TYR A 88 -12.56 8.43 8.54
N ILE A 89 -13.02 8.29 7.30
CA ILE A 89 -13.83 9.30 6.62
C ILE A 89 -15.31 8.96 6.79
N LYS A 90 -16.09 9.92 7.28
CA LYS A 90 -17.55 9.78 7.43
C LYS A 90 -18.23 9.73 6.06
N VAL A 91 -19.10 8.75 5.85
CA VAL A 91 -19.88 8.63 4.61
C VAL A 91 -21.06 9.61 4.64
N LYS A 92 -21.25 10.39 3.57
CA LYS A 92 -22.24 11.49 3.51
C LYS A 92 -23.69 11.00 3.64
N GLU A 93 -24.00 9.79 3.19
CA GLU A 93 -25.36 9.27 3.17
C GLU A 93 -25.38 7.78 3.48
N THR A 94 -25.91 7.43 4.65
CA THR A 94 -26.54 6.13 4.96
C THR A 94 -27.07 6.21 6.38
N ARG A 95 -28.22 6.85 6.57
CA ARG A 95 -29.07 6.52 7.72
C ARG A 95 -29.67 5.15 7.42
N PHE A 96 -28.90 4.08 7.61
CA PHE A 96 -29.54 2.79 7.85
C PHE A 96 -30.38 2.97 9.11
N ARG A 97 -31.69 2.70 9.04
CA ARG A 97 -32.64 2.96 10.14
C ARG A 97 -32.09 2.41 11.46
N GLY A 98 -31.79 3.29 12.42
CA GLY A 98 -31.27 2.93 13.75
C GLY A 98 -29.75 2.70 13.84
N VAL A 99 -29.00 2.80 12.74
CA VAL A 99 -27.55 2.63 12.72
C VAL A 99 -26.91 4.03 12.68
N GLY A 100 -26.06 4.30 13.66
CA GLY A 100 -25.27 5.54 13.75
C GLY A 100 -24.33 5.78 12.56
N PRO A 101 -23.54 6.88 12.57
CA PRO A 101 -22.75 7.31 11.42
C PRO A 101 -21.80 6.21 10.93
N LEU A 102 -21.77 6.01 9.61
CA LEU A 102 -20.89 5.05 8.94
C LEU A 102 -19.60 5.74 8.49
N TYR A 103 -18.50 5.02 8.63
CA TYR A 103 -17.16 5.48 8.29
C TYR A 103 -16.48 4.51 7.33
N ARG A 104 -15.63 5.03 6.45
CA ARG A 104 -14.69 4.25 5.65
C ARG A 104 -13.28 4.43 6.19
N SER A 105 -12.56 3.33 6.29
CA SER A 105 -11.12 3.36 6.55
C SER A 105 -10.37 3.74 5.27
N VAL A 106 -9.49 4.73 5.37
CA VAL A 106 -8.70 5.25 4.25
C VAL A 106 -7.23 5.34 4.64
N GLY A 107 -6.37 4.70 3.85
CA GLY A 107 -4.91 4.83 3.96
C GLY A 107 -4.33 5.62 2.78
N MET A 108 -3.32 6.44 3.06
CA MET A 108 -2.53 7.13 2.04
C MET A 108 -1.15 6.48 1.96
N TRP A 109 -0.78 6.06 0.76
CA TRP A 109 0.36 5.21 0.48
C TRP A 109 1.27 5.85 -0.56
N ARG A 110 2.56 5.54 -0.47
CA ARG A 110 3.53 5.92 -1.50
C ARG A 110 3.09 5.41 -2.88
N LEU A 111 3.18 6.26 -3.89
CA LEU A 111 3.04 5.84 -5.28
C LEU A 111 4.32 5.13 -5.75
N CYS A 112 4.18 3.91 -6.23
CA CYS A 112 5.21 3.22 -7.01
C CYS A 112 4.99 3.52 -8.50
N ASN A 113 5.89 4.29 -9.10
CA ASN A 113 5.72 4.89 -10.42
C ASN A 113 6.06 3.94 -11.59
N GLY A 114 6.57 2.74 -11.32
CA GLY A 114 6.91 1.73 -12.33
C GLY A 114 5.87 0.61 -12.51
N GLY A 115 4.72 0.68 -11.82
CA GLY A 115 3.73 -0.41 -11.83
C GLY A 115 4.16 -1.61 -10.99
N SER A 116 3.61 -2.79 -11.27
CA SER A 116 4.00 -4.05 -10.64
C SER A 116 4.91 -4.90 -11.53
N ILE A 117 5.58 -5.92 -10.96
CA ILE A 117 6.31 -6.92 -11.76
C ILE A 117 5.35 -7.65 -12.71
N PHE A 118 4.10 -7.88 -12.29
CA PHE A 118 3.09 -8.47 -13.17
C PHE A 118 2.90 -7.60 -14.42
N ASP A 119 2.71 -6.29 -14.26
CA ASP A 119 2.56 -5.37 -15.40
C ASP A 119 3.81 -5.34 -16.30
N ALA A 120 5.00 -5.43 -15.71
CA ALA A 120 6.27 -5.46 -16.44
C ALA A 120 6.54 -6.79 -17.18
N THR A 121 5.82 -7.85 -16.85
CA THR A 121 5.99 -9.20 -17.42
C THR A 121 4.77 -9.72 -18.17
N ASP A 122 3.64 -8.98 -18.16
CA ASP A 122 2.46 -9.30 -18.94
C ASP A 122 2.70 -8.94 -20.41
N PHE A 123 3.19 -9.92 -21.16
CA PHE A 123 3.54 -9.78 -22.58
C PHE A 123 2.32 -9.81 -23.53
N ASP A 124 1.12 -10.10 -23.03
CA ASP A 124 0.00 -10.58 -23.88
C ASP A 124 -1.13 -9.55 -24.10
N SER A 125 -1.06 -8.36 -23.50
CA SER A 125 -2.13 -7.37 -23.57
C SER A 125 -1.89 -6.23 -24.57
N ASN A 126 -1.68 -6.56 -25.86
CA ASN A 126 -2.07 -5.80 -27.08
C ASN A 126 -2.00 -4.24 -27.14
N ALA A 127 -1.23 -3.55 -26.29
CA ALA A 127 -1.04 -2.11 -26.33
C ALA A 127 0.45 -1.80 -26.52
N ASP A 128 0.79 -1.33 -27.72
CA ASP A 128 2.09 -0.78 -28.11
C ASP A 128 3.32 -1.65 -27.80
N ARG A 129 3.59 -2.60 -28.70
CA ARG A 129 4.88 -3.31 -28.83
C ARG A 129 6.10 -2.38 -28.94
N ASP A 130 5.90 -1.08 -29.11
CA ASP A 130 6.97 -0.09 -29.18
C ASP A 130 7.36 0.51 -27.82
N ASN A 131 6.64 0.22 -26.72
CA ASN A 131 6.85 0.89 -25.42
C ASN A 131 7.38 0.03 -24.25
N TYR A 132 7.42 -1.31 -24.36
CA TYR A 132 7.79 -2.18 -23.22
C TYR A 132 8.86 -3.24 -23.53
N ALA A 133 9.72 -2.97 -24.51
CA ALA A 133 10.98 -3.70 -24.67
C ALA A 133 12.06 -3.18 -23.72
N THR A 134 11.78 -3.16 -22.42
CA THR A 134 12.84 -3.16 -21.39
C THR A 134 12.57 -4.31 -20.46
N LEU A 135 12.90 -5.51 -20.94
CA LEU A 135 13.39 -6.55 -20.04
C LEU A 135 14.41 -5.86 -19.12
N LEU A 136 14.11 -5.83 -17.82
CA LEU A 136 15.09 -5.35 -16.84
C LEU A 136 16.42 -6.03 -17.16
N PRO A 137 17.53 -5.29 -17.26
CA PRO A 137 18.82 -5.90 -17.50
C PRO A 137 19.08 -6.94 -16.39
N LEU A 138 19.95 -7.92 -16.60
CA LEU A 138 20.25 -8.96 -15.61
C LEU A 138 20.51 -8.39 -14.20
N VAL A 139 21.15 -7.22 -14.13
CA VAL A 139 21.39 -6.50 -12.87
C VAL A 139 20.10 -6.03 -12.18
N GLY A 140 19.07 -5.64 -12.93
CA GLY A 140 17.73 -5.31 -12.41
C GLY A 140 17.04 -6.54 -11.82
N TRP A 141 17.13 -7.69 -12.49
CA TRP A 141 16.63 -8.96 -11.95
C TRP A 141 17.39 -9.41 -10.70
N ALA A 142 18.71 -9.27 -10.69
CA ALA A 142 19.52 -9.55 -9.50
C ALA A 142 19.14 -8.65 -8.32
N ARG A 143 18.89 -7.35 -8.58
CA ARG A 143 18.39 -6.40 -7.58
C ARG A 143 17.01 -6.78 -7.07
N TYR A 144 16.08 -7.15 -7.96
CA TYR A 144 14.75 -7.67 -7.60
C TYR A 144 14.84 -8.85 -6.64
N VAL A 145 15.60 -9.88 -7.00
CA VAL A 145 15.77 -11.07 -6.16
C VAL A 145 16.36 -10.68 -4.81
N TRP A 146 17.43 -9.88 -4.80
CA TRP A 146 18.06 -9.42 -3.57
C TRP A 146 17.10 -8.67 -2.64
N GLN A 147 16.39 -7.67 -3.16
CA GLN A 147 15.49 -6.83 -2.37
C GLN A 147 14.28 -7.61 -1.85
N ILE A 148 13.66 -8.45 -2.68
CA ILE A 148 12.46 -9.20 -2.29
C ILE A 148 12.79 -10.36 -1.36
N VAL A 149 13.80 -11.18 -1.68
CA VAL A 149 14.20 -12.29 -0.80
C VAL A 149 14.71 -11.75 0.53
N GLY A 150 15.48 -10.67 0.53
CA GLY A 150 15.96 -10.05 1.76
C GLY A 150 14.83 -9.42 2.57
N THR A 151 13.84 -8.78 1.93
CA THR A 151 12.65 -8.26 2.62
C THR A 151 11.82 -9.38 3.24
N LEU A 152 11.63 -10.51 2.55
CA LEU A 152 10.97 -11.70 3.10
C LEU A 152 11.76 -12.33 4.26
N HIS A 153 13.10 -12.36 4.15
CA HIS A 153 13.97 -12.81 5.23
C HIS A 153 13.81 -11.92 6.47
N PHE A 154 13.79 -10.61 6.27
CA PHE A 154 13.53 -9.62 7.32
C PHE A 154 12.15 -9.83 7.97
N LEU A 155 11.08 -10.05 7.21
CA LEU A 155 9.75 -10.35 7.78
C LEU A 155 9.75 -11.64 8.62
N GLY A 156 10.49 -12.65 8.18
CA GLY A 156 10.57 -13.94 8.88
C GLY A 156 11.42 -13.93 10.16
N HIS A 157 12.43 -13.05 10.26
CA HIS A 157 13.46 -13.12 11.31
C HIS A 157 13.70 -11.81 12.06
N GLY A 158 13.20 -10.68 11.56
CA GLY A 158 13.41 -9.35 12.14
C GLY A 158 12.52 -9.06 13.34
N ASN A 159 11.53 -9.90 13.64
CA ASN A 159 10.65 -9.72 14.79
C ASN A 159 11.40 -9.95 16.11
N PRO A 160 11.49 -8.95 17.01
CA PRO A 160 12.12 -9.10 18.32
C PRO A 160 11.46 -10.18 19.20
N GLU A 161 10.19 -10.50 18.97
CA GLU A 161 9.45 -11.54 19.70
C GLU A 161 9.74 -12.96 19.19
N GLY A 162 10.55 -13.10 18.13
CA GLY A 162 10.88 -14.39 17.51
C GLY A 162 9.72 -15.05 16.75
N ILE A 163 8.59 -14.36 16.55
CA ILE A 163 7.43 -14.86 15.79
C ILE A 163 7.55 -14.40 14.33
N PRO A 164 7.71 -15.32 13.36
CA PRO A 164 7.81 -14.96 11.95
C PRO A 164 6.56 -14.28 11.43
N LEU A 165 6.72 -13.19 10.69
CA LEU A 165 5.64 -12.59 9.90
C LEU A 165 5.69 -13.13 8.48
N THR A 166 4.56 -13.59 7.97
CA THR A 166 4.41 -14.09 6.60
C THR A 166 3.47 -13.19 5.82
N HIS A 167 3.85 -12.84 4.59
CA HIS A 167 3.02 -12.03 3.68
C HIS A 167 1.75 -12.76 3.24
N ARG A 168 1.82 -14.09 3.10
CA ARG A 168 0.75 -15.01 2.64
C ARG A 168 0.28 -14.85 1.20
N ASP A 169 0.53 -13.70 0.58
CA ASP A 169 0.16 -13.45 -0.83
C ASP A 169 1.27 -12.76 -1.63
N CYS A 170 2.50 -13.30 -1.54
CA CYS A 170 3.64 -12.74 -2.25
C CYS A 170 3.66 -13.26 -3.70
N HIS A 171 3.21 -12.42 -4.64
CA HIS A 171 3.22 -12.71 -6.08
C HIS A 171 3.61 -11.45 -6.88
N PRO A 172 3.92 -11.55 -8.19
CA PRO A 172 4.37 -10.42 -9.01
C PRO A 172 3.48 -9.17 -9.02
N GLY A 173 2.18 -9.31 -8.77
CA GLY A 173 1.22 -8.20 -8.72
C GLY A 173 1.32 -7.36 -7.43
N ASN A 174 1.88 -7.95 -6.37
CA ASN A 174 2.10 -7.32 -5.06
C ASN A 174 3.54 -6.83 -4.87
N ILE A 175 4.35 -6.88 -5.93
CA ILE A 175 5.71 -6.35 -5.94
C ILE A 175 5.75 -5.18 -6.90
N PHE A 176 5.90 -3.99 -6.34
CA PHE A 176 5.86 -2.74 -7.07
C PHE A 176 7.25 -2.26 -7.45
N ILE A 177 7.34 -1.62 -8.61
CA ILE A 177 8.57 -1.03 -9.14
C ILE A 177 8.53 0.47 -8.84
N HIS A 178 9.58 0.99 -8.23
CA HIS A 178 9.71 2.41 -7.95
C HIS A 178 11.07 2.96 -8.41
N TRP A 179 11.02 4.02 -9.21
CA TRP A 179 12.16 4.83 -9.62
C TRP A 179 12.21 6.04 -8.71
N ASN A 180 13.25 6.13 -7.86
CA ASN A 180 13.36 7.20 -6.87
C ASN A 180 13.43 8.58 -7.54
N ASP A 181 14.26 8.70 -8.57
CA ASP A 181 14.50 9.92 -9.35
C ASP A 181 14.72 9.58 -10.84
N ASP A 182 14.58 10.58 -11.71
CA ASP A 182 14.77 10.43 -13.17
C ASP A 182 16.19 9.95 -13.55
N ASP A 183 17.19 10.19 -12.69
CA ASP A 183 18.58 9.78 -12.89
C ASP A 183 18.89 8.36 -12.36
N THR A 184 17.90 7.68 -11.77
CA THR A 184 18.12 6.36 -11.16
C THR A 184 18.30 5.30 -12.25
N LEU A 185 19.47 4.66 -12.29
CA LEU A 185 19.76 3.63 -13.30
C LEU A 185 18.99 2.31 -13.09
N LEU A 186 18.58 2.01 -11.86
CA LEU A 186 17.87 0.77 -11.51
C LEU A 186 16.74 1.07 -10.53
N PRO A 187 15.55 0.47 -10.72
CA PRO A 187 14.44 0.69 -9.81
C PRO A 187 14.65 -0.06 -8.50
N ASP A 188 13.89 0.35 -7.50
CA ASP A 188 13.63 -0.43 -6.30
C ASP A 188 12.38 -1.29 -6.46
N PHE A 189 12.42 -2.47 -5.84
CA PHE A 189 11.33 -3.45 -5.82
C PHE A 189 10.75 -3.52 -4.43
N ILE A 190 9.50 -3.07 -4.30
CA ILE A 190 8.82 -2.82 -3.04
C ILE A 190 7.70 -3.85 -2.87
N LEU A 191 7.76 -4.62 -1.79
CA LEU A 191 6.69 -5.55 -1.42
C LEU A 191 5.54 -4.78 -0.76
N GLY A 192 4.31 -4.95 -1.23
CA GLY A 192 3.13 -4.34 -0.62
C GLY A 192 1.90 -5.25 -0.68
N ASP A 193 0.75 -4.68 -0.29
CA ASP A 193 -0.53 -5.39 -0.12
C ASP A 193 -0.49 -6.50 0.95
N PHE A 194 -0.42 -6.09 2.22
CA PHE A 194 -0.42 -6.99 3.39
C PHE A 194 -1.86 -7.29 3.88
N GLY A 195 -2.79 -7.42 2.93
CA GLY A 195 -4.22 -7.67 3.17
C GLY A 195 -4.53 -8.91 4.01
#